data_AF-A0A1G1GS27-F1
#
_entry.id   AF-A0A1G1GS27-F1
#
_cell.length_a   1.000
_cell.length_b   1.000
_cell.length_c   1.000
_cell.angle_alpha   90.00
_cell.angle_beta   90.00
_cell.angle_gamma   90.00
#
_symmetry.space_group_name_H-M   'P 1'
#
loop_
_entity.id
_entity.type
_entity.pdbx_description
1 polymer ?
#
loop_
_entity_poly.entity_id
_entity_poly.type
_entity_poly.pdbx_seq_one_letter_code
_entity_poly.pdbx_strand_id
1 'polypeptide(L)'
;MGKDPVCSGEVDERSPWSSTYQGKTYYFNSAECKADFDRDPAHFAAVAFADTAEESSRTREKGGQVASRARTKLRSMIGDGKGKAAERISSVSGAFRTVSQHLREQNQESMARYADKAAVNVEQLSGYLQQHDADQIISEAEDFVRRRPVLMAGGAFAAGFFMARFLKSSKSASA
;
A
#
# COMPACT_ATOMS: atom_id res chain seq x y z
N MET A 1 21.98 1.27 4.84
CA MET A 1 23.06 1.66 5.77
C MET A 1 22.62 1.26 7.15
N GLY A 2 23.35 0.34 7.78
CA GLY A 2 23.11 -0.07 9.16
C GLY A 2 23.92 0.78 10.13
N LYS A 3 23.59 0.72 11.41
CA LYS A 3 24.45 1.23 12.48
C LYS A 3 25.16 0.07 13.17
N ASP A 4 26.44 0.26 13.46
CA ASP A 4 27.22 -0.63 14.31
C ASP A 4 26.63 -0.63 15.73
N PRO A 5 26.21 -1.77 16.30
CA PRO A 5 25.64 -1.86 17.64
C PRO A 5 26.60 -1.49 18.78
N VAL A 6 27.91 -1.54 18.54
CA VAL A 6 28.95 -1.36 19.57
C VAL A 6 29.46 0.08 19.56
N CYS A 7 29.79 0.61 18.38
CA CYS A 7 30.38 1.94 18.24
C CYS A 7 29.43 3.01 17.68
N SER A 8 28.19 2.66 17.33
CA SER A 8 27.19 3.55 16.72
C SER A 8 27.62 4.18 15.37
N GLY A 9 28.71 3.71 14.77
CA GLY A 9 29.18 4.16 13.46
C GLY A 9 28.27 3.69 12.32
N GLU A 10 28.27 4.39 11.20
CA GLU A 10 27.60 3.91 9.97
C GLU A 10 28.33 2.71 9.39
N VAL A 11 27.57 1.68 9.02
CA VAL A 11 28.09 0.43 8.47
C VAL A 11 27.43 0.15 7.12
N ASP A 12 28.28 -0.19 6.13
CA ASP A 12 27.85 -0.72 4.85
C ASP A 12 27.54 -2.22 4.97
N GLU A 13 26.48 -2.68 4.32
CA GLU A 13 26.07 -4.09 4.26
C GLU A 13 27.11 -5.00 3.57
N ARG A 14 28.09 -4.39 2.88
CA ARG A 14 29.27 -5.06 2.29
C ARG A 14 30.43 -5.23 3.27
N SER A 15 30.29 -4.83 4.53
CA SER A 15 31.35 -4.98 5.51
C SER A 15 31.75 -6.46 5.66
N PRO A 16 33.06 -6.79 5.63
CA PRO A 16 33.53 -8.15 5.87
C PRO A 16 33.35 -8.58 7.34
N TRP A 17 33.09 -7.63 8.24
CA TRP A 17 32.90 -7.90 9.66
C TRP A 17 31.41 -8.00 9.97
N SER A 18 30.93 -9.23 10.14
CA SER A 18 29.55 -9.51 10.55
C SER A 18 29.48 -10.66 11.54
N SER A 19 28.41 -10.69 12.34
CA SER A 19 28.12 -11.77 13.30
C SER A 19 26.62 -12.02 13.31
N THR A 20 26.21 -13.28 13.51
CA THR A 20 24.79 -13.66 13.54
C THR A 20 24.42 -14.05 14.95
N TYR A 21 23.41 -13.38 15.51
CA TYR A 21 22.89 -13.65 16.85
C TYR A 21 21.37 -13.68 16.82
N GLN A 22 20.74 -14.70 17.42
CA GLN A 22 19.27 -14.89 17.44
C GLN A 22 18.63 -14.86 16.03
N GLY A 23 19.37 -15.33 15.01
CA GLY A 23 18.90 -15.33 13.61
C GLY A 23 18.95 -13.96 12.92
N LYS A 24 19.50 -12.92 13.56
CA LYS A 24 19.74 -11.61 12.96
C LYS A 24 21.24 -11.41 12.69
N THR A 25 21.57 -10.96 11.49
CA THR A 25 22.94 -10.60 11.10
C THR A 25 23.22 -9.14 11.48
N TYR A 26 24.31 -8.93 12.20
CA TYR A 26 24.84 -7.63 12.59
C TYR A 26 26.13 -7.37 11.82
N TYR A 27 26.30 -6.14 11.33
CA TYR A 27 27.47 -5.70 10.59
C TYR A 27 28.24 -4.69 11.43
N PHE A 28 29.57 -4.71 11.32
CA PHE A 28 30.47 -3.89 12.11
C PHE A 28 31.43 -3.11 11.22
N ASN A 29 31.87 -1.94 11.67
CA ASN A 29 32.85 -1.13 10.95
C ASN A 29 34.30 -1.59 11.20
N SER A 30 34.55 -2.36 12.26
CA SER A 30 35.88 -2.85 12.59
C SER A 30 35.84 -4.29 13.13
N ALA A 31 37.00 -4.94 13.06
CA ALA A 31 37.19 -6.25 13.68
C ALA A 31 37.02 -6.19 15.21
N GLU A 32 37.35 -5.06 15.83
CA GLU A 32 37.25 -4.84 17.27
C GLU A 32 35.79 -4.79 17.72
N CYS A 33 34.93 -4.03 17.01
CA CYS A 33 33.50 -3.99 17.31
C CYS A 33 32.84 -5.35 17.15
N LYS A 34 33.24 -6.13 16.13
CA LYS A 34 32.79 -7.53 16.01
C LYS A 34 33.23 -8.37 17.21
N ALA A 35 34.48 -8.24 17.64
CA ALA A 35 35.01 -9.01 18.77
C ALA A 35 34.32 -8.67 20.10
N ASP A 36 34.02 -7.38 20.33
CA ASP A 36 33.29 -6.93 21.51
C ASP A 36 31.83 -7.40 21.48
N PHE A 37 31.18 -7.34 20.31
CA PHE A 37 29.85 -7.92 20.11
C PHE A 37 29.83 -9.42 20.39
N ASP A 38 30.83 -10.17 19.92
CA ASP A 38 30.91 -11.62 20.14
C ASP A 38 31.16 -11.99 21.62
N ARG A 39 31.72 -11.09 22.45
CA ARG A 39 31.88 -11.31 23.90
C ARG A 39 30.57 -11.16 24.68
N ASP A 40 29.76 -10.17 24.35
CA ASP A 40 28.45 -9.95 24.99
C ASP A 40 27.36 -9.59 23.95
N PRO A 41 26.95 -10.56 23.13
CA PRO A 41 26.00 -10.29 22.06
C PRO A 41 24.61 -9.95 22.61
N ALA A 42 24.28 -10.38 23.83
CA ALA A 42 22.99 -10.09 24.45
C ALA A 42 22.85 -8.60 24.78
N HIS A 43 23.89 -7.99 25.36
CA HIS A 43 23.89 -6.57 25.68
C HIS A 43 23.79 -5.70 24.42
N PHE A 44 24.68 -5.91 23.45
CA PHE A 44 24.71 -5.07 22.24
C PHE A 44 23.52 -5.32 21.31
N ALA A 45 22.99 -6.55 21.24
CA ALA A 45 21.75 -6.80 20.52
C ALA A 45 20.58 -6.02 21.14
N ALA A 46 20.46 -5.97 22.47
CA ALA A 46 19.40 -5.23 23.16
C ALA A 46 19.47 -3.72 22.85
N VAL A 47 20.66 -3.13 22.84
CA VAL A 47 20.87 -1.72 22.45
C VAL A 47 20.42 -1.47 21.00
N ALA A 48 20.83 -2.32 20.05
CA ALA A 48 20.42 -2.20 18.65
C ALA A 48 18.90 -2.36 18.45
N PHE A 49 18.23 -3.18 19.25
CA PHE A 49 16.77 -3.28 19.23
C PHE A 49 16.09 -2.02 19.80
N ALA A 50 16.64 -1.42 20.86
CA ALA A 50 16.11 -0.20 21.45
C ALA A 50 16.18 1.00 20.47
N ASP A 51 17.32 1.18 19.78
CA ASP A 51 17.48 2.21 18.74
C ASP A 51 16.48 2.03 17.59
N THR A 52 16.28 0.79 17.13
CA THR A 52 15.32 0.48 16.06
C THR A 52 13.88 0.79 16.49
N ALA A 53 13.53 0.51 17.76
CA ALA A 53 12.22 0.81 18.32
C ALA A 53 11.97 2.32 18.37
N GLU A 54 12.97 3.12 18.77
CA GLU A 54 12.91 4.58 18.78
C GLU A 54 12.79 5.20 17.37
N GLU A 55 13.49 4.66 16.38
CA GLU A 55 13.39 5.18 15.01
C GLU A 55 12.03 4.85 14.39
N SER A 56 11.48 3.66 14.69
CA SER A 56 10.15 3.27 14.27
C SER A 56 9.05 4.13 14.92
N SER A 57 9.24 4.60 16.16
CA SER A 57 8.31 5.51 16.82
C SER A 57 8.37 6.92 16.23
N ARG A 58 9.58 7.47 15.96
CA ARG A 58 9.73 8.76 15.25
C ARG A 58 9.19 8.72 13.83
N THR A 59 9.33 7.58 13.14
CA THR A 59 8.78 7.37 11.78
C THR A 59 7.26 7.28 11.80
N ARG A 60 6.65 6.64 12.82
CA ARG A 60 5.20 6.65 13.05
C ARG A 60 4.67 8.06 13.31
N GLU A 61 5.41 8.87 14.07
CA GLU A 61 5.02 10.23 14.41
C GLU A 61 5.05 11.17 13.18
N LYS A 62 6.09 11.06 12.35
CA LYS A 62 6.15 11.75 11.04
C LYS A 62 5.11 11.20 10.05
N GLY A 63 4.87 9.89 10.07
CA GLY A 63 3.86 9.22 9.25
C GLY A 63 2.44 9.67 9.57
N GLY A 64 2.13 9.91 10.84
CA GLY A 64 0.82 10.40 11.29
C GLY A 64 0.45 11.78 10.72
N GLN A 65 1.41 12.69 10.59
CA GLN A 65 1.18 14.00 9.98
C GLN A 65 0.92 13.91 8.46
N VAL A 66 1.67 13.05 7.76
CA VAL A 66 1.49 12.82 6.32
C VAL A 66 0.15 12.14 6.05
N ALA A 67 -0.21 11.13 6.85
CA ALA A 67 -1.49 10.44 6.76
C ALA A 67 -2.66 11.40 7.01
N SER A 68 -2.56 12.28 8.01
CA SER A 68 -3.60 13.26 8.33
C SER A 68 -3.81 14.25 7.17
N ARG A 69 -2.74 14.78 6.59
CA ARG A 69 -2.81 15.69 5.42
C ARG A 69 -3.37 14.99 4.19
N ALA A 70 -2.95 13.76 3.94
CA ALA A 70 -3.46 12.95 2.84
C ALA A 70 -4.97 12.71 3.02
N ARG A 71 -5.42 12.34 4.23
CA ARG A 71 -6.83 12.08 4.54
C ARG A 71 -7.70 13.33 4.32
N THR A 72 -7.27 14.49 4.80
CA THR A 72 -8.02 15.75 4.60
C THR A 72 -8.14 16.11 3.12
N LYS A 73 -7.06 15.97 2.35
CA LYS A 73 -7.06 16.30 0.92
C LYS A 73 -7.80 15.27 0.06
N LEU A 74 -7.77 13.99 0.45
CA LEU A 74 -8.59 12.94 -0.16
C LEU A 74 -10.08 13.18 0.09
N ARG A 75 -10.46 13.52 1.33
CA ARG A 75 -11.85 13.79 1.71
C ARG A 75 -12.47 14.90 0.84
N SER A 76 -11.78 16.02 0.68
CA SER A 76 -12.29 17.14 -0.13
C SER A 76 -12.46 16.74 -1.60
N MET A 77 -11.49 16.03 -2.18
CA MET A 77 -11.58 15.60 -3.58
C MET A 77 -12.66 14.54 -3.83
N ILE A 78 -12.92 13.67 -2.85
CA ILE A 78 -13.97 12.64 -2.98
C ILE A 78 -15.36 13.26 -2.82
N GLY A 79 -15.54 14.21 -1.89
CA GLY A 79 -16.81 14.93 -1.73
C GLY A 79 -17.24 15.64 -3.00
N ASP A 80 -16.33 16.41 -3.60
CA ASP A 80 -16.57 17.11 -4.87
C ASP A 80 -16.69 16.15 -6.08
N GLY A 81 -16.00 15.01 -6.00
CA GLY A 81 -15.99 13.97 -7.02
C GLY A 81 -17.28 13.15 -7.08
N LYS A 82 -17.96 12.92 -5.95
CA LYS A 82 -19.18 12.09 -5.86
C LYS A 82 -20.31 12.62 -6.76
N GLY A 83 -20.53 13.94 -6.78
CA GLY A 83 -21.53 14.57 -7.65
C GLY A 83 -21.23 14.40 -9.14
N LYS A 84 -19.96 14.59 -9.53
CA LYS A 84 -19.50 14.42 -10.93
C LYS A 84 -19.42 12.96 -11.36
N ALA A 85 -19.18 12.04 -10.42
CA ALA A 85 -19.15 10.61 -10.66
C ALA A 85 -20.56 10.05 -10.90
N ALA A 86 -21.57 10.51 -10.14
CA ALA A 86 -22.96 10.10 -10.34
C ALA A 86 -23.45 10.41 -11.78
N GLU A 87 -23.04 11.57 -12.32
CA GLU A 87 -23.38 11.99 -13.68
C GLU A 87 -22.67 11.17 -14.76
N ARG A 88 -21.42 10.73 -14.51
CA ARG A 88 -20.66 9.85 -15.41
C ARG A 88 -21.08 8.38 -15.33
N ILE A 89 -21.57 7.93 -14.18
CA ILE A 89 -22.09 6.57 -14.00
C ILE A 89 -23.39 6.41 -14.79
N SER A 90 -24.26 7.42 -14.76
CA SER A 90 -25.48 7.48 -15.58
C SER A 90 -25.20 7.32 -17.08
N SER A 91 -24.16 7.97 -17.62
CA SER A 91 -23.82 7.87 -19.04
C SER A 91 -23.21 6.52 -19.43
N VAL A 92 -22.51 5.86 -18.51
CA VAL A 92 -21.96 4.49 -18.69
C VAL A 92 -23.08 3.45 -18.73
N SER A 93 -24.15 3.61 -17.94
CA SER A 93 -25.33 2.73 -17.98
C SER A 93 -25.97 2.67 -19.37
N GLY A 94 -26.03 3.82 -20.05
CA GLY A 94 -26.51 3.92 -21.43
C GLY A 94 -25.62 3.18 -22.43
N ALA A 95 -24.30 3.27 -22.27
CA ALA A 95 -23.33 2.60 -23.14
C ALA A 95 -23.30 1.07 -22.93
N PHE A 96 -23.40 0.61 -21.68
CA PHE A 96 -23.47 -0.82 -21.37
C PHE A 96 -24.69 -1.49 -21.98
N ARG A 97 -25.85 -0.82 -21.97
CA ARG A 97 -27.08 -1.36 -22.57
C ARG A 97 -26.92 -1.63 -24.08
N THR A 98 -26.13 -0.81 -24.79
CA THR A 98 -25.76 -1.01 -26.20
C THR A 98 -24.75 -2.15 -26.40
N VAL A 99 -23.74 -2.24 -25.54
CA VAL A 99 -22.73 -3.32 -25.60
C VAL A 99 -23.38 -4.69 -25.34
N SER A 100 -24.32 -4.76 -24.38
CA SER A 100 -25.09 -5.97 -24.08
C SER A 100 -25.93 -6.47 -25.27
N GLN A 101 -26.43 -5.56 -26.10
CA GLN A 101 -27.15 -5.93 -27.33
C GLN A 101 -26.21 -6.54 -28.36
N HIS A 102 -25.00 -5.99 -28.53
CA HIS A 102 -24.01 -6.52 -29.48
C HIS A 102 -23.34 -7.83 -29.05
N LEU A 103 -23.13 -8.06 -27.75
CA LEU A 103 -22.57 -9.33 -27.27
C LEU A 103 -23.53 -10.52 -27.43
N ARG A 104 -24.85 -10.27 -27.45
CA ARG A 104 -25.85 -11.32 -27.72
C ARG A 104 -25.86 -11.77 -29.18
N GLU A 105 -25.42 -10.92 -30.11
CA GLU A 105 -25.35 -11.26 -31.54
C GLU A 105 -24.13 -12.12 -31.91
N GLN A 106 -23.01 -12.00 -31.19
CA GLN A 106 -21.76 -12.72 -31.52
C GLN A 106 -21.65 -14.14 -30.94
N ASN A 107 -22.72 -14.71 -30.37
CA ASN A 107 -22.77 -16.11 -29.94
C ASN A 107 -21.68 -16.49 -28.89
N GLN A 108 -21.35 -15.58 -27.96
CA GLN A 108 -20.49 -15.85 -26.80
C GLN A 108 -21.29 -15.87 -25.48
N GLU A 109 -22.13 -16.89 -25.29
CA GLU A 109 -22.97 -17.09 -24.08
C GLU A 109 -22.17 -17.12 -22.76
N SER A 110 -20.89 -17.51 -22.81
CA SER A 110 -20.00 -17.53 -21.64
C SER A 110 -19.64 -16.12 -21.16
N MET A 111 -19.39 -15.20 -22.10
CA MET A 111 -19.03 -13.81 -21.80
C MET A 111 -20.27 -12.99 -21.44
N ALA A 112 -21.43 -13.29 -22.04
CA ALA A 112 -22.70 -12.68 -21.68
C ALA A 112 -23.06 -12.94 -20.20
N ARG A 113 -22.88 -14.16 -19.69
CA ARG A 113 -23.12 -14.48 -18.28
C ARG A 113 -22.15 -13.81 -17.31
N TYR A 114 -20.91 -13.59 -17.75
CA TYR A 114 -19.91 -12.87 -16.95
C TYR A 114 -20.22 -11.37 -16.92
N ALA A 115 -20.64 -10.81 -18.06
CA ALA A 115 -21.10 -9.44 -18.18
C ALA A 115 -22.36 -9.18 -17.34
N ASP A 116 -23.33 -10.10 -17.33
CA ASP A 116 -24.54 -9.98 -16.49
C ASP A 116 -24.20 -10.03 -15.00
N LYS A 117 -23.31 -10.94 -14.58
CA LYS A 117 -22.83 -10.99 -13.19
C LYS A 117 -22.07 -9.73 -12.81
N ALA A 118 -21.28 -9.17 -13.73
CA ALA A 118 -20.59 -7.91 -13.49
C ALA A 118 -21.58 -6.75 -13.37
N ALA A 119 -22.59 -6.67 -14.25
CA ALA A 119 -23.60 -5.62 -14.25
C ALA A 119 -24.39 -5.58 -12.93
N VAL A 120 -24.85 -6.73 -12.42
CA VAL A 120 -25.61 -6.80 -11.16
C VAL A 120 -24.78 -6.34 -9.96
N ASN A 121 -23.49 -6.70 -9.91
CA ASN A 121 -22.60 -6.27 -8.84
C ASN A 121 -22.26 -4.76 -8.94
N VAL A 122 -22.14 -4.22 -10.15
CA VAL A 122 -21.90 -2.78 -10.38
C VAL A 122 -23.12 -1.95 -9.95
N GLU A 123 -24.33 -2.45 -10.18
CA GLU A 123 -25.56 -1.75 -9.83
C GLU A 123 -25.78 -1.72 -8.30
N GLN A 124 -25.47 -2.81 -7.60
CA GLN A 124 -25.44 -2.84 -6.14
C GLN A 124 -24.36 -1.91 -5.57
N LEU A 125 -23.17 -1.91 -6.19
CA LEU A 125 -22.09 -1.01 -5.79
C LEU A 125 -22.47 0.46 -6.01
N SER A 126 -23.20 0.77 -7.09
CA SER A 126 -23.72 2.12 -7.36
C SER A 126 -24.71 2.56 -6.29
N GLY A 127 -25.66 1.70 -5.90
CA GLY A 127 -26.58 1.97 -4.81
C GLY A 127 -25.85 2.23 -3.49
N TYR A 128 -24.85 1.41 -3.18
CA TYR A 128 -24.02 1.55 -1.97
C TYR A 128 -23.18 2.84 -2.00
N LEU A 129 -22.53 3.15 -3.12
CA LEU A 129 -21.71 4.36 -3.30
C LEU A 129 -22.53 5.66 -3.27
N GLN A 130 -23.79 5.61 -3.73
CA GLN A 130 -24.68 6.77 -3.72
C GLN A 130 -25.20 7.04 -2.30
N GLN A 131 -25.54 5.98 -1.57
CA GLN A 131 -26.20 6.06 -0.26
C GLN A 131 -25.22 6.19 0.92
N HIS A 132 -24.00 5.66 0.81
CA HIS A 132 -22.96 5.83 1.83
C HIS A 132 -22.04 7.01 1.53
N ASP A 133 -21.68 7.74 2.57
CA ASP A 133 -20.69 8.81 2.48
C ASP A 133 -19.28 8.23 2.38
N ALA A 134 -18.42 8.96 1.67
CA ALA A 134 -17.01 8.61 1.51
C ALA A 134 -16.31 8.39 2.87
N ASP A 135 -16.77 9.09 3.90
CA ASP A 135 -16.25 8.97 5.25
C ASP A 135 -16.53 7.61 5.91
N GLN A 136 -17.69 7.01 5.66
CA GLN A 136 -18.01 5.68 6.18
C GLN A 136 -17.16 4.61 5.47
N ILE A 137 -17.01 4.71 4.15
CA ILE A 137 -16.20 3.77 3.36
C ILE A 137 -14.73 3.83 3.77
N ILE A 138 -14.18 5.04 3.97
CA ILE A 138 -12.79 5.22 4.44
C ILE A 138 -12.62 4.63 5.85
N SER A 139 -13.60 4.79 6.74
CA SER A 139 -13.53 4.23 8.10
C SER A 139 -13.58 2.71 8.11
N GLU A 140 -14.44 2.09 7.28
CA GLU A 140 -14.50 0.63 7.11
C GLU A 140 -13.21 0.06 6.53
N ALA A 141 -12.61 0.78 5.56
CA ALA A 141 -11.31 0.42 5.01
C ALA A 141 -10.21 0.48 6.08
N GLU A 142 -10.24 1.46 6.98
CA GLU A 142 -9.28 1.59 8.07
C GLU A 142 -9.36 0.40 9.05
N ASP A 143 -10.57 -0.05 9.38
CA ASP A 143 -10.77 -1.24 10.21
C ASP A 143 -10.27 -2.52 9.53
N PHE A 144 -10.51 -2.66 8.22
CA PHE A 144 -10.02 -3.79 7.45
C PHE A 144 -8.48 -3.79 7.36
N VAL A 145 -7.86 -2.62 7.22
CA VAL A 145 -6.40 -2.44 7.24
C VAL A 145 -5.80 -2.94 8.54
N ARG A 146 -6.41 -2.58 9.67
CA ARG A 146 -5.93 -2.95 11.00
C ARG A 146 -6.08 -4.45 11.29
N ARG A 147 -7.12 -5.10 10.76
CA ARG A 147 -7.40 -6.52 11.00
C ARG A 147 -6.55 -7.47 10.17
N ARG A 148 -6.07 -7.05 8.99
CA ARG A 148 -5.35 -7.92 8.04
C ARG A 148 -4.13 -7.23 7.42
N PRO A 149 -3.05 -7.03 8.20
CA PRO A 149 -1.89 -6.26 7.75
C PRO A 149 -1.18 -6.86 6.52
N VAL A 150 -1.16 -8.20 6.38
CA VAL A 150 -0.52 -8.88 5.24
C VAL A 150 -1.26 -8.62 3.92
N LEU A 151 -2.59 -8.70 3.93
CA LEU A 151 -3.39 -8.40 2.73
C LEU A 151 -3.22 -6.94 2.29
N MET A 152 -3.09 -6.02 3.25
CA MET A 152 -2.81 -4.63 2.94
C MET A 152 -1.43 -4.40 2.36
N ALA A 153 -0.39 -5.05 2.89
CA ALA A 153 0.94 -4.95 2.34
C ALA A 153 0.98 -5.44 0.88
N GLY A 154 0.35 -6.59 0.59
CA GLY A 154 0.22 -7.10 -0.78
C GLY A 154 -0.59 -6.18 -1.69
N GLY A 155 -1.73 -5.67 -1.21
CA GLY A 155 -2.58 -4.75 -1.95
C GLY A 155 -1.91 -3.41 -2.27
N ALA A 156 -1.22 -2.81 -1.30
CA ALA A 156 -0.48 -1.57 -1.47
C ALA A 156 0.68 -1.71 -2.46
N PHE A 157 1.40 -2.85 -2.40
CA PHE A 157 2.45 -3.15 -3.36
C PHE A 157 1.89 -3.29 -4.78
N ALA A 158 0.82 -4.07 -4.96
CA ALA A 158 0.16 -4.22 -6.24
C ALA A 158 -0.36 -2.89 -6.78
N ALA A 159 -1.06 -2.10 -5.95
CA ALA A 159 -1.55 -0.78 -6.31
C ALA A 159 -0.41 0.16 -6.73
N GLY A 160 0.71 0.16 -5.99
CA GLY A 160 1.90 0.92 -6.34
C GLY A 160 2.51 0.51 -7.69
N PHE A 161 2.59 -0.80 -7.97
CA PHE A 161 3.04 -1.32 -9.25
C PHE A 161 2.13 -0.87 -10.40
N PHE A 162 0.81 -0.98 -10.25
CA PHE A 162 -0.15 -0.53 -11.26
C PHE A 162 -0.10 0.99 -11.47
N MET A 163 0.00 1.77 -10.40
CA MET A 163 0.12 3.23 -10.47
C MET A 163 1.42 3.63 -11.20
N ALA A 164 2.54 2.98 -10.88
CA ALA A 164 3.80 3.18 -11.58
C ALA A 164 3.71 2.78 -13.07
N ARG A 165 3.03 1.67 -13.37
CA ARG A 165 2.79 1.21 -14.74
C ARG A 165 1.91 2.18 -15.52
N PHE A 166 0.88 2.75 -14.90
CA PHE A 166 -0.01 3.74 -15.52
C PHE A 166 0.74 5.05 -15.84
N LEU A 167 1.51 5.58 -14.88
CA LEU A 167 2.32 6.78 -15.10
C LEU A 167 3.38 6.57 -16.18
N LYS A 168 4.01 5.39 -16.24
CA LYS A 168 4.95 5.03 -17.31
C LYS A 168 4.24 4.87 -18.67
N SER A 169 3.04 4.29 -18.67
CA SER A 169 2.21 4.14 -19.88
C SER A 169 1.72 5.49 -20.42
N SER A 170 1.44 6.46 -19.55
CA SER A 170 1.00 7.80 -19.96
C SER A 170 2.12 8.60 -20.63
N LYS A 171 3.39 8.35 -20.28
CA LYS A 171 4.54 8.98 -20.94
C LYS A 171 4.74 8.50 -22.38
N SER A 172 4.23 7.32 -22.73
CA SER A 172 4.30 6.79 -24.11
C SER A 172 3.14 7.25 -25.01
N ALA A 173 2.13 7.94 -24.47
CA ALA A 173 1.00 8.48 -25.23
C ALA A 173 1.12 9.98 -25.52
N SER A 174 2.23 10.62 -25.14
CA SER A 174 2.48 12.07 -25.24
C SER A 174 3.74 12.41 -26.06
N ALA A 175 4.26 11.48 -26.86
CA ALA A 175 5.34 11.71 -27.80
C ALA A 175 4.91 11.33 -29.21
#